data_AF-A0A9E3X6W3-F1
#
_entry.id   AF-A0A9E3X6W3-F1
#
_cell.length_a   1.000
_cell.length_b   1.000
_cell.length_c   1.000
_cell.angle_alpha   90.00
_cell.angle_beta   90.00
_cell.angle_gamma   90.00
#
_symmetry.space_group_name_H-M   'P 1'
#
loop_
_entity.id
_entity.type
_entity.pdbx_description
1 polymer ?
#
loop_
_entity_poly.entity_id
_entity_poly.type
_entity_poly.pdbx_seq_one_letter_code
_entity_poly.pdbx_strand_id
1 'polypeptide(L)'
;MCNAFTMLVATSDWRYVAQCEHKTVHLRWDHLTISLPPQSFLTLARQILREVAGAQPLRPTSDATVNGQSSLRLRLHTVLLEFSATDLPVLTELMQQAIQQLSGDAPATPRCAAPTPLALQPIPQPSHFALAQHLN
;
A
#
# COMPACT_ATOMS: atom_id res chain seq x y z
N MET A 1 -7.71 5.17 20.70
CA MET A 1 -7.79 4.28 19.52
C MET A 1 -8.32 5.09 18.36
N CYS A 2 -7.80 4.88 17.15
CA CYS A 2 -8.30 5.57 15.94
C CYS A 2 -9.52 4.82 15.41
N ASN A 3 -10.56 5.56 15.02
CA ASN A 3 -11.85 5.02 14.58
C ASN A 3 -12.07 5.14 13.08
N ALA A 4 -11.36 6.05 12.40
CA ALA A 4 -11.50 6.28 10.98
C ALA A 4 -10.13 6.43 10.30
N PHE A 5 -9.98 5.82 9.12
CA PHE A 5 -8.76 5.88 8.34
C PHE A 5 -9.05 6.29 6.90
N THR A 6 -8.33 7.29 6.42
CA THR A 6 -8.24 7.63 5.01
C THR A 6 -7.00 6.93 4.45
N MET A 7 -7.21 5.96 3.56
CA MET A 7 -6.12 5.29 2.88
C MET A 7 -5.45 6.26 1.90
N LEU A 8 -4.14 6.45 2.03
CA LEU A 8 -3.36 7.30 1.13
C LEU A 8 -2.79 6.47 -0.02
N VAL A 9 -2.29 5.27 0.29
CA VAL A 9 -1.78 4.30 -0.68
C VAL A 9 -1.81 2.90 -0.07
N ALA A 10 -2.09 1.88 -0.87
CA ALA A 10 -1.98 0.48 -0.47
C ALA A 10 -1.47 -0.37 -1.63
N THR A 11 -0.56 -1.29 -1.31
CA THR A 11 -0.14 -2.38 -2.21
C THR A 11 -0.74 -3.72 -1.80
N SER A 12 -1.09 -3.87 -0.51
CA SER A 12 -1.86 -5.00 0.02
C SER A 12 -2.54 -4.62 1.34
N ASP A 13 -3.33 -5.54 1.91
CA ASP A 13 -3.96 -5.36 3.23
C ASP A 13 -2.94 -5.16 4.37
N TRP A 14 -1.69 -5.58 4.17
CA TRP A 14 -0.62 -5.52 5.17
C TRP A 14 0.46 -4.49 4.83
N ARG A 15 0.39 -3.85 3.66
CA ARG A 15 1.37 -2.88 3.18
C ARG A 15 0.64 -1.65 2.66
N TYR A 16 0.47 -0.67 3.54
CA TYR A 16 -0.26 0.55 3.23
C TYR A 16 0.21 1.75 4.05
N VAL A 17 -0.10 2.94 3.57
CA VAL A 17 -0.06 4.17 4.34
C VAL A 17 -1.45 4.78 4.40
N ALA A 18 -1.90 5.08 5.61
CA ALA A 18 -3.19 5.71 5.87
C ALA A 18 -3.03 6.89 6.84
N GLN A 19 -3.95 7.84 6.79
CA GLN A 19 -4.06 8.92 7.77
C GLN A 19 -5.33 8.71 8.59
N CYS A 20 -5.24 8.78 9.92
CA CYS A 20 -6.41 8.71 10.78
C CYS A 20 -7.08 10.08 10.99
N GLU A 21 -8.23 10.09 11.66
CA GLU A 21 -8.97 11.31 12.00
C GLU A 21 -8.14 12.31 12.83
N HIS A 22 -7.16 11.81 13.59
CA HIS A 22 -6.22 12.61 14.40
C HIS A 22 -5.03 13.15 13.60
N LYS A 23 -5.07 13.09 12.26
CA LYS A 23 -3.99 13.50 11.35
C LYS A 23 -2.68 12.73 11.54
N THR A 24 -2.69 11.61 12.26
CA THR A 24 -1.53 10.71 12.38
C THR A 24 -1.45 9.84 11.14
N VAL A 25 -0.26 9.72 10.56
CA VAL A 25 0.04 8.83 9.44
C VAL A 25 0.49 7.49 9.99
N HIS A 26 -0.18 6.44 9.53
CA HIS A 26 0.07 5.05 9.87
C HIS A 26 0.69 4.36 8.66
N LEU A 27 1.96 3.99 8.76
CA LEU A 27 2.62 3.07 7.83
C LEU A 27 2.48 1.66 8.38
N ARG A 28 1.72 0.82 7.71
CA ARG A 28 1.68 -0.61 7.99
C ARG A 28 2.59 -1.35 7.03
N TRP A 29 3.46 -2.18 7.59
CA TRP A 29 4.35 -3.04 6.85
C TRP A 29 4.38 -4.42 7.52
N ASP A 30 3.63 -5.36 6.94
CA ASP A 30 3.42 -6.71 7.45
C ASP A 30 2.89 -6.68 8.90
N HIS A 31 3.70 -7.10 9.89
CA HIS A 31 3.33 -7.12 11.31
C HIS A 31 3.69 -5.82 12.07
N LEU A 32 4.29 -4.85 11.40
CA LEU A 32 4.69 -3.58 11.99
C LEU A 32 3.70 -2.47 11.62
N THR A 33 3.39 -1.62 12.59
CA THR A 33 2.72 -0.34 12.32
C THR A 33 3.50 0.80 12.95
N ILE A 34 3.91 1.76 12.12
CA ILE A 34 4.60 2.97 12.56
C ILE A 34 3.59 4.11 12.47
N SER A 35 3.37 4.81 13.59
CA SER A 35 2.43 5.91 13.68
C SER A 35 3.20 7.21 13.94
N LEU A 36 3.09 8.17 13.03
CA LEU A 36 3.88 9.41 13.06
C LEU A 36 3.02 10.62 12.68
N PRO A 37 3.31 11.82 13.19
CA PRO A 37 2.78 13.05 12.61
C PRO A 37 3.18 13.19 11.14
N PRO A 38 2.40 13.90 10.29
CA PRO A 38 2.66 13.99 8.85
C PRO A 38 4.06 14.52 8.51
N GLN A 39 4.54 15.54 9.24
CA GLN A 39 5.87 16.12 9.02
C GLN A 39 6.99 15.13 9.34
N SER A 40 6.85 14.35 10.42
CA SER A 40 7.80 13.29 10.78
C SER A 40 7.78 12.16 9.75
N PHE A 41 6.60 11.79 9.24
CA PHE A 41 6.47 10.82 8.15
C PHE A 41 7.16 11.32 6.88
N LEU A 42 6.90 12.56 6.44
CA LEU A 42 7.54 13.14 5.25
C LEU A 42 9.06 13.18 5.38
N THR A 43 9.56 13.51 6.57
CA THR A 43 11.01 13.53 6.86
C THR A 43 11.61 12.13 6.73
N LEU A 44 10.97 11.14 7.36
CA LEU A 44 11.38 9.74 7.31
C LEU A 44 11.34 9.19 5.87
N ALA A 45 10.24 9.40 5.16
CA ALA A 45 10.04 8.92 3.80
C ALA A 45 11.12 9.50 2.86
N ARG A 46 11.41 10.80 2.94
CA ARG A 46 12.48 11.42 2.16
C ARG A 46 13.87 10.90 2.52
N GLN A 47 14.14 10.62 3.79
CA GLN A 47 15.39 10.02 4.22
C GLN A 47 15.56 8.63 3.63
N ILE A 48 14.55 7.75 3.76
CA ILE A 48 14.57 6.41 3.17
C ILE A 48 14.80 6.47 1.66
N LEU A 49 14.08 7.34 0.95
CA LEU A 49 14.24 7.51 -0.50
C LEU A 49 15.65 7.98 -0.88
N ARG A 50 16.26 8.85 -0.07
CA ARG A 50 17.63 9.31 -0.28
C ARG A 50 18.64 8.19 -0.05
N GLU A 51 18.50 7.41 1.03
CA GLU A 51 19.40 6.29 1.31
C GLU A 51 19.31 5.22 0.21
N VAL A 52 18.11 4.89 -0.26
CA VAL A 52 17.93 3.92 -1.35
C VAL A 52 18.50 4.44 -2.67
N ALA A 53 18.30 5.73 -2.99
CA ALA A 53 18.89 6.33 -4.19
C ALA A 53 20.42 6.47 -4.10
N GLY A 54 20.93 6.75 -2.90
CA GLY A 54 22.36 6.89 -2.59
C GLY A 54 23.10 5.56 -2.44
N ALA A 55 22.38 4.44 -2.27
CA ALA A 55 22.93 3.08 -2.22
C ALA A 55 23.35 2.51 -3.59
N GLN A 56 23.45 3.34 -4.64
CA GLN A 56 24.45 3.09 -5.69
C GLN A 56 25.86 3.09 -5.05
N PRO A 57 26.83 2.29 -5.52
CA PRO A 57 27.99 1.87 -4.73
C PRO A 57 28.95 3.03 -4.43
N LEU A 58 28.63 3.83 -3.42
CA LEU A 58 29.50 4.80 -2.81
C LEU A 58 30.18 4.12 -1.63
N ARG A 59 31.42 3.73 -1.90
CA ARG A 59 32.55 3.42 -1.01
C ARG A 59 32.24 3.00 0.44
N PRO A 60 32.91 1.94 0.94
CA PRO A 60 32.75 1.48 2.30
C PRO A 60 33.31 2.53 3.27
N THR A 61 32.44 3.28 3.91
CA THR A 61 32.76 3.95 5.17
C THR A 61 32.41 2.99 6.30
N SER A 62 33.46 2.55 6.98
CA SER A 62 33.58 1.99 8.33
C SER A 62 32.31 1.34 8.93
N ASP A 63 32.38 0.03 9.14
CA ASP A 63 31.41 -0.87 9.81
C ASP A 63 30.20 -1.39 9.01
N ALA A 64 30.18 -1.21 7.68
CA ALA A 64 29.31 -2.01 6.81
C ALA A 64 30.07 -3.21 6.23
N THR A 65 29.92 -4.39 6.83
CA THR A 65 30.31 -5.65 6.18
C THR A 65 29.42 -5.86 4.95
N VAL A 66 29.98 -5.60 3.76
CA VAL A 66 29.33 -5.88 2.48
C VAL A 66 29.35 -7.38 2.24
N ASN A 67 28.44 -8.10 2.89
CA ASN A 67 27.94 -9.36 2.36
C ASN A 67 26.85 -8.99 1.35
N GLY A 68 26.90 -9.58 0.15
CA GLY A 68 26.13 -9.20 -1.05
C GLY A 68 24.59 -9.35 -0.99
N GLN A 69 23.96 -9.05 0.13
CA GLN A 69 22.53 -8.83 0.27
C GLN A 69 22.30 -7.33 0.46
N SER A 70 21.81 -6.65 -0.58
CA SER A 70 21.43 -5.24 -0.53
C SER A 70 20.19 -5.05 0.37
N SER A 71 20.39 -5.06 1.69
CA SER A 71 19.34 -4.80 2.66
C SER A 71 19.43 -3.36 3.19
N LEU A 72 18.29 -2.69 3.34
CA LEU A 72 18.24 -1.40 4.04
C LEU A 72 17.96 -1.63 5.52
N ARG A 73 18.81 -1.08 6.39
CA ARG A 73 18.64 -1.11 7.83
C ARG A 73 18.23 0.27 8.33
N LEU A 74 17.00 0.40 8.79
CA LEU A 74 16.44 1.63 9.35
C LEU A 74 16.31 1.48 10.87
N ARG A 75 17.06 2.28 11.62
CA ARG A 75 16.96 2.31 13.08
C ARG A 75 16.02 3.44 13.53
N LEU A 76 14.91 3.07 14.15
CA LEU A 76 13.94 3.96 14.78
C LEU A 76 14.03 3.78 16.30
N HIS A 77 14.81 4.63 16.97
CA HIS A 77 15.08 4.52 18.41
C HIS A 77 15.70 3.15 18.77
N THR A 78 14.91 2.26 19.38
CA THR A 78 15.29 0.91 19.82
C THR A 78 14.84 -0.16 18.83
N VAL A 79 14.07 0.20 17.80
CA VAL A 79 13.57 -0.72 16.78
C VAL A 79 14.49 -0.64 15.56
N LEU A 80 14.98 -1.80 15.12
CA LEU A 80 15.71 -1.94 13.86
C LEU A 80 14.78 -2.61 12.84
N LEU A 81 14.60 -1.96 11.70
CA LEU A 81 13.87 -2.50 10.56
C LEU A 81 14.85 -2.86 9.47
N GLU A 82 14.81 -4.11 9.03
CA GLU A 82 15.63 -4.60 7.92
C GLU A 82 14.72 -4.92 6.75
N PHE A 83 14.95 -4.24 5.62
CA PHE A 83 14.22 -4.46 4.38
C PHE A 83 15.12 -5.20 3.40
N SER A 84 14.58 -6.26 2.80
CA SER A 84 15.26 -7.01 1.76
C SER A 84 15.37 -6.18 0.46
N ALA A 85 16.31 -6.55 -0.41
CA ALA A 85 16.45 -5.94 -1.73
C ALA A 85 15.14 -6.02 -2.55
N THR A 86 14.36 -7.09 -2.35
CA THR A 86 13.06 -7.32 -3.02
C THR A 86 11.94 -6.42 -2.49
N ASP A 87 12.01 -6.02 -1.23
CA ASP A 87 11.00 -5.16 -0.60
C ASP A 87 11.25 -3.67 -0.88
N LEU A 88 12.50 -3.30 -1.15
CA LEU A 88 12.90 -1.90 -1.34
C LEU A 88 12.12 -1.17 -2.44
N PRO A 89 11.94 -1.72 -3.66
CA PRO A 89 11.15 -1.05 -4.69
C PRO A 89 9.73 -0.74 -4.21
N VAL A 90 9.07 -1.72 -3.58
CA VAL A 90 7.71 -1.59 -3.05
C VAL A 90 7.66 -0.51 -1.96
N LEU A 91 8.63 -0.51 -1.05
CA LEU A 91 8.72 0.50 0.01
C LEU A 91 8.90 1.89 -0.58
N THR A 92 9.81 2.06 -1.54
CA THR A 92 10.07 3.37 -2.16
C THR A 92 8.88 3.91 -2.95
N GLU A 93 8.19 3.05 -3.69
CA GLU A 93 6.98 3.42 -4.42
C GLU A 93 5.88 3.89 -3.46
N LEU A 94 5.65 3.12 -2.39
CA LEU A 94 4.64 3.42 -1.38
C LEU A 94 4.95 4.76 -0.68
N MET A 95 6.21 5.00 -0.34
CA MET A 95 6.66 6.27 0.25
C MET A 95 6.49 7.46 -0.70
N GLN A 96 6.83 7.30 -1.97
CA GLN A 96 6.69 8.37 -2.98
C GLN A 96 5.22 8.74 -3.18
N GLN A 97 4.33 7.75 -3.34
CA GLN A 97 2.89 7.99 -3.50
C GLN A 97 2.30 8.63 -2.23
N ALA A 98 2.68 8.16 -1.04
CA ALA A 98 2.24 8.78 0.21
C ALA A 98 2.71 10.24 0.35
N ILE A 99 3.95 10.56 -0.04
CA ILE A 99 4.45 11.94 -0.05
C ILE A 99 3.60 12.81 -0.98
N GLN A 100 3.26 12.33 -2.18
CA GLN A 100 2.42 13.09 -3.12
C GLN A 100 1.06 13.40 -2.52
N GLN A 101 0.37 12.40 -1.97
CA GLN A 101 -0.94 12.55 -1.34
C GLN A 101 -0.92 13.51 -0.13
N LEU A 102 0.19 13.54 0.62
CA LEU A 102 0.35 14.43 1.78
C LEU A 102 0.84 15.84 1.43
N SER A 103 1.55 16.01 0.30
CA SER A 103 2.20 17.28 -0.08
C SER A 103 1.36 18.12 -1.04
N GLY A 104 0.40 17.55 -1.75
CA GLY A 104 -0.43 18.30 -2.69
C GLY A 104 -1.72 17.56 -3.07
N ASP A 105 -2.85 18.18 -2.72
CA ASP A 105 -4.00 18.43 -3.61
C ASP A 105 -4.46 17.34 -4.59
N ALA A 106 -4.39 16.06 -4.20
CA ALA A 106 -5.03 14.97 -4.95
C ALA A 106 -6.45 14.77 -4.40
N PRO A 107 -7.50 14.77 -5.26
CA PRO A 107 -8.84 14.46 -4.81
C PRO A 107 -8.81 13.07 -4.20
N ALA A 108 -9.26 12.97 -2.95
CA ALA A 108 -9.56 11.72 -2.29
C ALA A 108 -10.41 10.89 -3.25
N THR A 109 -9.78 9.96 -3.96
CA THR A 109 -10.48 8.97 -4.76
C THR A 109 -10.63 7.79 -3.83
N PRO A 110 -11.80 7.58 -3.20
CA PRO A 110 -12.10 6.29 -2.63
C PRO A 110 -12.22 5.33 -3.81
N ARG A 111 -11.14 4.65 -4.19
CA ARG A 111 -11.25 3.37 -4.90
C ARG A 111 -11.31 2.24 -3.89
N CYS A 112 -12.29 2.34 -2.99
CA CYS A 112 -13.00 1.16 -2.55
C CYS A 112 -13.97 0.85 -3.69
N ALA A 113 -13.51 0.08 -4.67
CA ALA A 113 -14.43 -0.52 -5.62
C ALA A 113 -15.32 -1.46 -4.79
N ALA A 114 -16.51 -0.99 -4.44
CA ALA A 114 -17.58 -1.88 -4.02
C ALA A 114 -17.70 -2.96 -5.11
N PRO A 115 -17.77 -4.25 -4.75
CA PRO A 115 -18.12 -5.25 -5.73
C PRO A 115 -19.44 -4.82 -6.34
N THR A 116 -19.43 -4.57 -7.64
CA THR A 116 -20.64 -4.34 -8.42
C THR A 116 -21.59 -5.48 -8.06
N PRO A 117 -22.79 -5.23 -7.52
CA PRO A 117 -23.77 -6.29 -7.45
C PRO A 117 -24.04 -6.68 -8.90
N LEU A 118 -23.56 -7.86 -9.30
CA LEU A 118 -23.97 -8.52 -10.52
C LEU A 118 -25.50 -8.45 -10.53
N ALA A 119 -26.03 -7.60 -11.41
CA ALA A 119 -27.44 -7.52 -11.67
C ALA A 119 -27.91 -8.96 -11.92
N LEU A 120 -28.82 -9.44 -11.06
CA LEU A 120 -29.58 -10.65 -11.29
C LEU A 120 -30.14 -10.58 -12.70
N GLN A 121 -29.52 -11.29 -13.64
CA GLN A 121 -30.10 -11.45 -14.95
C GLN A 121 -31.37 -12.30 -14.76
N PRO A 122 -32.53 -11.84 -15.25
CA PRO A 122 -33.74 -12.63 -15.18
C PRO A 122 -33.53 -13.91 -16.02
N ILE A 123 -33.79 -15.03 -15.38
CA ILE A 123 -33.83 -16.36 -16.00
C ILE A 123 -34.80 -16.29 -17.19
N PRO A 124 -34.39 -16.61 -18.42
CA PRO A 124 -35.33 -16.71 -19.52
C PRO A 124 -36.28 -17.88 -19.24
N GLN A 125 -37.57 -17.57 -19.05
CA GLN A 125 -38.62 -18.58 -18.97
C GLN A 125 -38.67 -19.36 -20.31
N PRO A 126 -38.60 -20.70 -20.31
CA PRO A 126 -38.86 -21.45 -21.51
C PRO A 126 -40.34 -21.29 -21.90
N SER A 127 -40.55 -20.77 -23.11
CA SER A 127 -41.86 -20.59 -23.73
C SER A 127 -42.58 -21.92 -23.86
N HIS A 128 -43.89 -21.88 -23.59
CA HIS A 128 -44.84 -22.97 -23.77
C HIS A 128 -44.63 -23.73 -25.10
N PHE A 129 -44.35 -25.03 -25.00
CA PHE A 129 -44.57 -25.98 -26.08
C PHE A 129 -46.08 -26.19 -26.22
N ALA A 130 -46.68 -25.60 -27.25
CA ALA A 130 -48.05 -25.86 -27.63
C ALA A 130 -48.07 -26.60 -28.99
N LEU A 131 -48.65 -27.80 -28.93
CA LEU A 131 -49.44 -28.50 -29.97
C LEU A 131 -48.75 -28.93 -31.28
N ALA A 132 -48.74 -30.24 -31.51
CA ALA A 132 -49.59 -30.80 -32.56
C ALA A 132 -49.86 -32.29 -32.32
N GLN A 133 -51.15 -32.58 -32.07
CA GLN A 133 -51.77 -33.87 -32.28
C GLN A 133 -51.62 -34.26 -33.76
N HIS A 134 -51.30 -35.52 -34.07
CA HIS A 134 -51.97 -36.22 -35.16
C HIS A 134 -51.93 -37.74 -34.93
N LEU A 135 -53.14 -38.30 -34.86
CA LEU A 135 -53.49 -39.71 -34.91
C LEU A 135 -53.42 -40.20 -36.36
N ASN A 136 -52.68 -41.28 -36.61
CA ASN A 136 -53.15 -42.53 -37.24
C ASN A 136 -51.97 -43.47 -37.44
#